data_AF-X1LC30-F1
#
_entry.id   AF-X1LC30-F1
#
_cell.length_a   1.000
_cell.length_b   1.000
_cell.length_c   1.000
_cell.angle_alpha   90.00
_cell.angle_beta   90.00
_cell.angle_gamma   90.00
#
_symmetry.space_group_name_H-M   'P 1'
#
loop_
_entity.id
_entity.type
_entity.pdbx_description
1 polymer ?
#
loop_
_entity_poly.entity_id
_entity_poly.type
_entity_poly.pdbx_seq_one_letter_code
_entity_poly.pdbx_strand_id
1 'polypeptide(L)'
;QLTLPPLTIVRLYKCRWRIEIFFKWVKQYLRIKTFFGITENAVKTQIWIAISVYVLVAIIKKELEIELSLGEILQILSIVLFEKVPITQVLTKNLSQNDFFQFHNQLLLFDL
;
A
#
# COMPACT_ATOMS: atom_id res chain seq x y z
N GLN A 1 -31.30 19.21 -15.49
CA GLN A 1 -31.62 18.73 -14.12
C GLN A 1 -30.77 17.48 -13.87
N LEU A 2 -29.92 17.47 -12.83
CA LEU A 2 -29.17 16.26 -12.46
C LEU A 2 -30.22 15.23 -12.00
N THR A 3 -30.45 14.19 -12.79
CA THR A 3 -31.52 13.19 -12.61
C THR A 3 -31.30 12.26 -11.42
N LEU A 4 -30.15 12.35 -10.75
CA LEU A 4 -29.78 11.48 -9.63
C LEU A 4 -29.80 12.25 -8.30
N PRO A 5 -30.22 11.60 -7.20
CA PRO A 5 -30.14 12.20 -5.86
C PRO A 5 -28.70 12.67 -5.55
N PRO A 6 -28.52 13.84 -4.92
CA PRO A 6 -27.19 14.39 -4.60
C PRO A 6 -26.29 13.42 -3.83
N LEU A 7 -26.87 12.64 -2.92
CA LEU A 7 -26.16 11.62 -2.15
C LEU A 7 -25.57 10.52 -3.04
N THR A 8 -26.29 10.11 -4.08
CA THR A 8 -25.82 9.10 -5.04
C THR A 8 -24.62 9.62 -5.83
N ILE A 9 -24.66 10.90 -6.24
CA ILE A 9 -23.55 11.54 -6.94
C ILE A 9 -22.31 11.55 -6.06
N VAL A 10 -22.41 12.01 -4.80
CA VAL A 10 -21.29 12.02 -3.85
C VAL A 10 -20.71 10.62 -3.65
N ARG A 11 -21.57 9.60 -3.53
CA ARG A 11 -21.13 8.20 -3.33
C ARG A 11 -20.39 7.66 -4.55
N LEU A 12 -20.86 7.95 -5.76
CA LEU A 12 -20.17 7.59 -7.00
C LEU A 12 -18.80 8.25 -7.12
N TYR A 13 -18.70 9.55 -6.81
CA TYR A 13 -17.42 10.26 -6.79
C TYR A 13 -16.45 9.67 -5.75
N LYS A 14 -16.94 9.32 -4.56
CA LYS A 14 -16.14 8.63 -3.53
C LYS A 14 -15.62 7.29 -4.04
N CYS A 15 -16.45 6.49 -4.71
CA CYS A 15 -16.02 5.21 -5.30
C CYS A 15 -14.94 5.40 -6.37
N ARG A 16 -15.13 6.37 -7.27
CA ARG A 16 -14.14 6.69 -8.32
C ARG A 16 -12.80 7.08 -7.71
N TRP A 17 -12.83 7.93 -6.68
CA TRP A 17 -11.61 8.37 -6.01
C TRP A 17 -10.89 7.22 -5.28
N ARG A 18 -11.61 6.27 -4.69
CA ARG A 18 -11.00 5.06 -4.09
C ARG A 18 -10.23 4.24 -5.11
N ILE A 19 -10.74 4.09 -6.34
CA ILE A 19 -10.07 3.39 -7.42
C ILE A 19 -8.80 4.15 -7.85
N GLU A 20 -8.87 5.48 -7.94
CA GLU A 20 -7.70 6.32 -8.25
C GLU A 20 -6.61 6.21 -7.18
N ILE A 21 -6.98 6.23 -5.88
CA ILE A 21 -6.03 6.02 -4.78
C ILE A 21 -5.41 4.64 -4.85
N PHE A 22 -6.20 3.60 -5.16
CA PHE A 22 -5.69 2.25 -5.38
C PHE A 22 -4.66 2.20 -6.51
N PHE A 23 -4.97 2.76 -7.68
CA PHE A 23 -4.01 2.79 -8.80
C PHE A 23 -2.79 3.67 -8.52
N LYS A 24 -2.95 4.76 -7.76
CA LYS A 24 -1.81 5.58 -7.29
C LYS A 24 -0.90 4.74 -6.40
N TRP A 25 -1.48 4.01 -5.45
CA TRP A 25 -0.77 3.09 -4.56
C TRP A 25 -0.05 2.00 -5.36
N VAL A 26 -0.74 1.30 -6.25
CA VAL A 26 -0.14 0.25 -7.11
C VAL A 26 1.05 0.80 -7.88
N LYS A 27 0.90 1.95 -8.55
CA LYS A 27 2.00 2.58 -9.30
C LYS A 27 3.18 2.97 -8.41
N GLN A 28 2.92 3.42 -7.17
CA GLN A 28 3.95 3.85 -6.24
C GLN A 28 4.74 2.68 -5.65
N TYR A 29 4.09 1.58 -5.29
CA TYR A 29 4.72 0.48 -4.57
C TYR A 29 5.17 -0.68 -5.46
N LEU A 30 4.54 -0.94 -6.61
CA LEU A 30 4.98 -2.02 -7.51
C LEU A 30 6.20 -1.66 -8.37
N ARG A 31 6.76 -0.43 -8.30
CA ARG A 31 7.89 0.05 -9.13
C ARG A 31 7.84 -0.51 -10.56
N ILE A 32 6.70 -0.35 -11.23
CA ILE A 32 6.56 -0.74 -12.64
C ILE A 32 7.34 0.29 -13.46
N LYS A 33 8.67 0.14 -13.54
CA LYS A 33 9.55 1.04 -14.29
C LYS A 33 9.31 0.93 -15.80
N THR A 34 8.88 -0.23 -16.26
CA THR A 34 8.46 -0.52 -17.63
C THR A 34 7.54 -1.74 -17.59
N PHE A 35 6.47 -1.73 -18.39
CA PHE A 35 5.69 -2.95 -18.58
C PHE A 35 6.58 -3.99 -19.27
N PHE A 36 6.71 -5.19 -18.68
CA PHE A 36 7.49 -6.30 -19.25
C PHE A 36 7.01 -6.75 -20.64
N GLY A 37 5.82 -6.33 -21.07
CA GLY A 37 5.30 -6.52 -22.41
C GLY A 37 4.11 -5.60 -22.65
N ILE A 38 3.98 -5.09 -23.88
CA ILE A 38 2.88 -4.23 -24.34
C ILE A 38 1.70 -5.04 -24.90
N THR A 39 1.77 -6.37 -24.89
CA THR A 39 0.68 -7.23 -25.36
C THR A 39 -0.49 -7.18 -24.37
N GLU A 40 -1.72 -7.26 -24.88
CA GLU A 40 -2.94 -7.18 -24.06
C GLU A 40 -2.93 -8.22 -22.92
N ASN A 41 -2.45 -9.43 -23.21
CA ASN A 41 -2.36 -10.50 -22.20
C ASN A 41 -1.29 -10.21 -21.13
N ALA A 42 -0.15 -9.62 -21.50
CA ALA A 42 0.88 -9.22 -20.53
C ALA A 42 0.35 -8.15 -19.58
N VAL A 43 -0.38 -7.15 -20.11
CA VAL A 43 -1.00 -6.09 -19.31
C VAL A 43 -2.06 -6.67 -18.37
N LYS A 44 -2.96 -7.53 -18.88
CA LYS A 44 -3.95 -8.22 -18.04
C LYS A 44 -3.29 -9.00 -16.90
N THR A 45 -2.23 -9.74 -17.21
CA THR A 45 -1.48 -10.54 -16.23
C THR A 45 -0.85 -9.65 -15.15
N GLN A 46 -0.25 -8.52 -15.52
CA GLN A 46 0.33 -7.57 -14.58
C GLN A 46 -0.71 -6.95 -13.64
N ILE A 47 -1.90 -6.65 -14.16
CA ILE A 47 -3.01 -6.14 -13.34
C ILE A 47 -3.45 -7.22 -12.33
N TRP A 48 -3.60 -8.47 -12.77
CA TRP A 48 -3.96 -9.58 -11.89
C TRP A 48 -2.90 -9.80 -10.80
N ILE A 49 -1.61 -9.75 -11.13
CA ILE A 49 -0.52 -9.85 -10.15
C ILE A 49 -0.59 -8.70 -9.14
N ALA A 50 -0.79 -7.46 -9.59
CA ALA A 50 -0.91 -6.30 -8.71
C ALA A 50 -2.08 -6.42 -7.72
N ILE A 51 -3.22 -6.92 -8.20
CA ILE A 51 -4.39 -7.20 -7.36
C ILE A 51 -4.07 -8.30 -6.33
N SER A 52 -3.44 -9.40 -6.77
CA SER A 52 -3.04 -10.50 -5.87
C SER A 52 -2.09 -10.03 -4.76
N VAL A 53 -1.08 -9.22 -5.10
CA VAL A 53 -0.15 -8.65 -4.12
C VAL A 53 -0.88 -7.74 -3.12
N TYR A 54 -1.79 -6.89 -3.59
CA TYR A 54 -2.60 -6.05 -2.71
C TYR A 54 -3.43 -6.88 -1.72
N VAL A 55 -4.10 -7.93 -2.20
CA VAL A 55 -4.91 -8.82 -1.35
C VAL A 55 -4.04 -9.53 -0.32
N LEU A 56 -2.88 -10.04 -0.72
CA LEU A 56 -1.93 -10.68 0.20
C LEU A 56 -1.49 -9.74 1.32
N VAL A 57 -1.12 -8.50 1.00
CA VAL A 57 -0.72 -7.49 1.98
C VAL A 57 -1.89 -7.12 2.89
N ALA A 58 -3.10 -7.02 2.35
CA ALA A 58 -4.30 -6.76 3.14
C ALA A 58 -4.63 -7.92 4.11
N ILE A 59 -4.43 -9.17 3.69
CA ILE A 59 -4.58 -10.35 4.56
C ILE A 59 -3.53 -10.31 5.67
N ILE A 60 -2.25 -10.10 5.34
CA ILE A 60 -1.16 -9.99 6.33
C ILE A 60 -1.48 -8.89 7.34
N LYS A 61 -1.91 -7.71 6.88
CA LYS A 61 -2.31 -6.62 7.77
C LYS A 61 -3.44 -7.02 8.71
N LYS A 62 -4.45 -7.73 8.20
CA LYS A 62 -5.60 -8.19 8.98
C LYS A 62 -5.21 -9.26 9.99
N GLU A 63 -4.41 -10.24 9.59
CA GLU A 63 -4.01 -11.38 10.44
C GLU A 63 -3.06 -10.97 11.57
N LEU A 64 -2.17 -9.99 11.33
CA LEU A 64 -1.23 -9.53 12.35
C LEU A 64 -1.74 -8.31 13.16
N GLU A 65 -2.94 -7.82 12.89
CA GLU A 65 -3.52 -6.60 13.51
C GLU A 65 -2.56 -5.39 13.53
N ILE A 66 -1.78 -5.24 12.45
CA ILE A 66 -0.70 -4.26 12.37
C ILE A 66 -1.25 -2.87 12.01
N GLU A 67 -0.91 -1.85 12.80
CA GLU A 67 -1.26 -0.44 12.54
C GLU A 67 -0.51 0.16 11.33
N LEU A 68 0.58 -0.49 10.90
CA LEU A 68 1.42 -0.06 9.79
C LEU A 68 0.63 0.12 8.48
N SER A 69 1.07 1.08 7.66
CA SER A 69 0.44 1.33 6.35
C SER A 69 0.74 0.18 5.38
N LEU A 70 -0.16 -0.04 4.41
CA LEU A 70 0.03 -1.09 3.39
C LEU A 70 1.35 -0.93 2.63
N GLY A 71 1.82 0.31 2.49
CA GLY A 71 3.07 0.64 1.81
C GLY A 71 4.32 0.21 2.57
N GLU A 72 4.32 0.39 3.89
CA GLU A 72 5.43 -0.01 4.76
C GLU A 72 5.53 -1.53 4.84
N ILE A 73 4.40 -2.23 4.96
CA ILE A 73 4.36 -3.70 4.92
C ILE A 73 4.95 -4.21 3.60
N LEU A 74 4.61 -3.58 2.47
CA LEU A 74 5.20 -3.92 1.18
C LEU A 74 6.70 -3.66 1.09
N GLN A 75 7.20 -2.55 1.65
CA GLN A 75 8.63 -2.25 1.65
C GLN A 75 9.41 -3.29 2.46
N ILE A 76 8.94 -3.60 3.67
CA ILE A 76 9.53 -4.63 4.51
C ILE A 76 9.50 -5.98 3.78
N LEU A 77 8.36 -6.34 3.20
CA LEU A 77 8.23 -7.58 2.43
C LEU A 77 9.19 -7.61 1.24
N SER A 78 9.39 -6.49 0.54
CA SER A 78 10.33 -6.43 -0.59
C SER A 78 11.78 -6.61 -0.18
N ILE A 79 12.16 -6.22 1.04
CA ILE A 79 13.52 -6.40 1.58
C ILE A 79 13.70 -7.84 2.05
N VAL A 80 12.68 -8.41 2.68
CA VAL A 80 12.73 -9.73 3.35
C VAL A 80 12.32 -10.88 2.43
N LEU A 81 11.81 -10.60 1.21
CA LEU A 81 11.28 -11.61 0.28
C LEU A 81 12.27 -12.76 0.00
N PHE A 82 13.56 -12.46 0.03
CA PHE A 82 14.63 -13.42 -0.26
C PHE A 82 15.34 -13.93 1.00
N GLU A 83 14.96 -13.46 2.18
CA GLU A 83 15.54 -13.90 3.45
C GLU A 83 14.73 -15.07 4.05
N LYS A 84 15.42 -16.07 4.60
CA LYS A 84 14.80 -17.18 5.35
C LYS A 84 14.50 -16.77 6.79
N VAL A 85 13.78 -15.67 6.98
CA VAL A 85 13.36 -15.21 8.32
C VAL A 85 11.84 -15.27 8.40
N PRO A 86 11.24 -15.81 9.48
CA PRO A 86 9.79 -15.81 9.62
C PRO A 86 9.25 -14.38 9.61
N ILE A 87 8.28 -14.14 8.73
CA ILE A 87 7.67 -12.82 8.48
C ILE A 87 7.13 -12.16 9.76
N THR A 88 6.64 -12.95 10.70
CA THR A 88 6.12 -12.49 11.99
C THR A 88 7.22 -11.82 12.83
N GLN A 89 8.43 -12.39 12.88
CA GLN A 89 9.53 -11.82 13.66
C GLN A 89 10.04 -10.51 13.06
N VAL A 90 10.09 -10.42 11.73
CA VAL A 90 10.54 -9.21 11.02
C VAL A 90 9.54 -8.08 11.17
N LEU A 91 8.25 -8.36 10.97
CA LEU A 91 7.20 -7.35 11.11
C LEU A 91 7.13 -6.86 12.56
N THR A 92 7.12 -7.75 13.55
CA THR A 92 7.07 -7.34 14.97
C THR A 92 8.33 -6.57 15.41
N LYS A 93 9.53 -6.97 14.95
CA LYS A 93 10.76 -6.23 15.25
C LYS A 93 10.77 -4.83 14.63
N ASN A 94 10.21 -4.67 13.43
CA ASN A 94 10.06 -3.35 12.80
C ASN A 94 8.97 -2.50 13.47
N LEU A 95 7.93 -3.08 14.08
CA LEU A 95 6.98 -2.32 14.92
C LEU A 95 7.71 -1.65 16.09
N SER A 96 8.54 -2.41 16.81
CA SER A 96 9.34 -1.87 17.92
C SER A 96 10.41 -0.85 17.49
N GLN A 97 10.92 -0.93 16.25
CA GLN A 97 11.87 0.05 15.73
C GLN A 97 11.17 1.31 15.18
N ASN A 98 9.98 1.19 14.57
CA ASN A 98 9.23 2.36 14.09
C ASN A 98 8.69 3.22 15.25
N ASP A 99 8.28 2.61 16.36
CA ASP A 99 7.95 3.35 17.59
C ASP A 99 9.16 4.15 18.13
N PHE A 100 10.39 3.65 17.92
CA PHE A 100 11.63 4.36 18.24
C PHE A 100 12.08 5.35 17.16
N PHE A 101 11.67 5.18 15.90
CA PHE A 101 12.01 6.12 14.82
C PHE A 101 11.07 7.33 14.74
N GLN A 102 9.92 7.31 15.44
CA GLN A 102 9.03 8.47 15.48
C GLN A 102 9.36 9.47 16.59
N PHE A 103 10.27 9.15 17.49
CA PHE A 103 10.84 10.11 18.44
C PHE A 103 12.35 9.92 18.50
N HIS A 104 13.09 10.75 17.75
CA HIS A 104 14.18 11.61 18.25
C HIS A 104 14.96 12.21 17.07
N ASN A 105 15.21 13.52 17.16
CA ASN A 105 15.97 14.42 16.26
C ASN A 105 15.16 15.37 15.35
N GLN A 106 13.85 15.53 15.56
CA GLN A 106 13.23 16.81 15.16
C GLN A 106 13.52 17.85 16.26
N LEU A 107 14.54 18.67 16.02
CA LEU A 107 14.73 19.93 16.74
C LEU A 107 13.45 20.77 16.55
N LEU A 108 12.88 21.26 17.65
CA LEU A 108 11.80 22.26 17.62
C LEU A 108 12.35 23.52 16.92
N LEU A 109 11.99 23.69 15.64
CA LEU A 109 12.48 24.79 14.79
C LEU A 109 11.82 26.14 15.12
N PHE A 110 10.90 26.19 16.07
CA PHE A 110 10.21 27.42 16.46
C PHE A 110 10.07 27.53 17.97
N ASP A 111 11.22 27.69 18.65
CA ASP A 111 11.28 28.47 19.87
C ASP A 111 11.90 29.83 19.53
N LEU A 112 11.04 30.77 19.12
CA LEU A 112 11.27 32.21 19.21
C LEU A 112 9.94 32.93 19.48
#